data_AF-A0A2G5WL41-F1
#
_entry.id   AF-A0A2G5WL41-F1
#
_cell.length_a   1.000
_cell.length_b   1.000
_cell.length_c   1.000
_cell.angle_alpha   90.00
_cell.angle_beta   90.00
_cell.angle_gamma   90.00
#
_symmetry.space_group_name_H-M   'P 1'
#
loop_
_entity.id
_entity.type
_entity.pdbx_description
1 polymer ?
#
loop_
_entity_poly.entity_id
_entity_poly.type
_entity_poly.pdbx_seq_one_letter_code
_entity_poly.pdbx_strand_id
1 'polypeptide(L)'
;MEYHELLYKKYNGLDTPKDYVSWAEEMLYFDSDEMKKLASMRPPFSAFEIEEMFEHAVRSLGWAYPTELECAMFHMKRLHQQLLFASDDVVDLVRELYHCAIQYKIEEKQLQWHEPSEWVDQLEYDEAFDLSKEMVGKKIIQHARELWHAEKSEYTFSALVGQRVIGVDVKTTDQFTIQFENGRLFIECAWRIRTTETILLGDAEIRANAVKWQDVQELLVNRMIQDIQFWTNCPFLIVQFDELFLDVFQSSSLVEGWSITDDEDRYLFPNHDGQLT
;
A
#
# COMPACT_ATOMS: atom_id res chain seq x y z
N MET A 1 1.29 -10.80 -8.01
CA MET A 1 1.12 -11.29 -6.65
C MET A 1 2.35 -10.92 -5.86
N GLU A 2 2.17 -10.26 -4.72
CA GLU A 2 3.25 -9.86 -3.81
C GLU A 2 3.84 -11.07 -3.08
N TYR A 3 5.12 -11.01 -2.68
CA TYR A 3 5.81 -12.12 -2.01
C TYR A 3 5.14 -12.54 -0.69
N HIS A 4 4.79 -11.57 0.16
CA HIS A 4 4.07 -11.81 1.42
C HIS A 4 2.68 -12.42 1.20
N GLU A 5 1.99 -12.02 0.13
CA GLU A 5 0.68 -12.57 -0.22
C GLU A 5 0.78 -14.02 -0.70
N LEU A 6 1.80 -14.34 -1.51
CA LEU A 6 2.05 -15.72 -1.93
C LEU A 6 2.35 -16.62 -0.72
N LEU A 7 3.17 -16.12 0.21
CA LEU A 7 3.49 -16.87 1.43
C LEU A 7 2.30 -16.97 2.38
N TYR A 8 1.45 -15.95 2.50
CA TYR A 8 0.18 -16.06 3.22
C TYR A 8 -0.64 -17.22 2.67
N LYS A 9 -0.83 -17.30 1.34
CA LYS A 9 -1.51 -18.44 0.72
C LYS A 9 -0.84 -19.77 1.06
N LYS A 10 0.48 -19.84 0.98
CA LYS A 10 1.27 -21.04 1.30
C LYS A 10 1.03 -21.52 2.74
N TYR A 11 1.10 -20.62 3.72
CA TYR A 11 0.91 -20.97 5.13
C TYR A 11 -0.52 -21.45 5.43
N ASN A 12 -1.50 -20.96 4.67
CA ASN A 12 -2.91 -21.36 4.80
C ASN A 12 -3.29 -22.55 3.89
N GLY A 13 -2.36 -23.10 3.10
CA GLY A 13 -2.62 -24.17 2.14
C GLY A 13 -3.59 -23.78 1.01
N LEU A 14 -3.62 -22.49 0.67
CA LEU A 14 -4.46 -21.89 -0.38
C LEU A 14 -3.69 -21.65 -1.68
N ASP A 15 -2.38 -21.93 -1.68
CA ASP A 15 -1.51 -21.74 -2.82
C ASP A 15 -1.71 -22.83 -3.87
N THR A 16 -1.45 -22.46 -5.11
CA THR A 16 -1.41 -23.36 -6.25
C THR A 16 -0.08 -23.21 -6.97
N PRO A 17 0.39 -24.22 -7.71
CA PRO A 17 1.62 -24.10 -8.51
C PRO A 17 1.61 -22.91 -9.48
N LYS A 18 0.41 -22.51 -9.94
CA LYS A 18 0.24 -21.34 -10.79
C LYS A 18 0.58 -20.03 -10.08
N ASP A 19 0.26 -19.91 -8.78
CA ASP A 19 0.55 -18.69 -8.00
C ASP A 19 2.06 -18.40 -7.97
N TYR A 20 2.90 -19.43 -7.78
CA TYR A 20 4.36 -19.30 -7.79
C TYR A 20 4.91 -18.87 -9.16
N VAL A 21 4.38 -19.43 -10.25
CA VAL A 21 4.79 -19.06 -11.60
C VAL A 21 4.38 -17.61 -11.90
N SER A 22 3.15 -17.22 -11.56
CA SER A 22 2.68 -15.84 -11.74
C SER A 22 3.47 -14.84 -10.89
N TRP A 23 3.82 -15.20 -9.65
CA TRP A 23 4.75 -14.40 -8.85
C TRP A 23 6.10 -14.25 -9.56
N ALA A 24 6.68 -15.34 -10.06
CA ALA A 24 7.98 -15.29 -10.74
C ALA A 24 7.96 -14.44 -12.03
N GLU A 25 6.86 -14.48 -12.78
CA GLU A 25 6.65 -13.64 -13.97
C GLU A 25 6.67 -12.14 -13.62
N GLU A 26 6.09 -11.75 -12.49
CA GLU A 26 6.12 -10.36 -12.01
C GLU A 26 7.49 -9.94 -11.44
N MET A 27 8.29 -10.91 -10.98
CA MET A 27 9.62 -10.68 -10.40
C MET A 27 10.76 -10.73 -11.42
N LEU A 28 10.46 -10.81 -12.73
CA LEU A 28 11.47 -10.95 -13.78
C LEU A 28 12.50 -9.80 -13.84
N TYR A 29 12.18 -8.64 -13.27
CA TYR A 29 13.07 -7.48 -13.26
C TYR A 29 14.33 -7.67 -12.39
N PHE A 30 14.34 -8.63 -11.46
CA PHE A 30 15.53 -8.97 -10.67
C PHE A 30 16.60 -9.73 -11.47
N ASP A 31 16.32 -10.10 -12.72
CA ASP A 31 17.25 -10.71 -13.69
C ASP A 31 17.94 -12.02 -13.21
N SER A 32 17.38 -12.70 -12.20
CA SER A 32 17.90 -13.99 -11.71
C SER A 32 17.58 -15.15 -12.66
N ASP A 33 18.57 -15.99 -12.94
CA ASP A 33 18.39 -17.20 -13.76
C ASP A 33 17.38 -18.17 -13.14
N GLU A 34 17.34 -18.30 -11.81
CA GLU A 34 16.37 -19.18 -11.14
C GLU A 34 14.95 -18.62 -11.24
N MET A 35 14.80 -17.29 -11.19
CA MET A 35 13.51 -16.64 -11.41
C MET A 35 13.01 -16.86 -12.84
N LYS A 36 13.89 -16.68 -13.84
CA LYS A 36 13.56 -16.91 -15.26
C LYS A 36 13.13 -18.35 -15.52
N LYS A 37 13.78 -19.32 -14.88
CA LYS A 37 13.38 -20.74 -14.98
C LYS A 37 11.97 -20.94 -14.45
N LEU A 38 11.67 -20.47 -13.24
CA LEU A 38 10.34 -20.61 -12.64
C LEU A 38 9.25 -19.92 -13.47
N ALA A 39 9.49 -18.69 -13.92
CA ALA A 39 8.57 -17.94 -14.78
C ALA A 39 8.33 -18.63 -16.14
N SER A 40 9.29 -19.40 -16.64
CA SER A 40 9.18 -20.11 -17.92
C SER A 40 8.37 -21.40 -17.84
N MET A 41 8.01 -21.86 -16.64
CA MET A 41 7.27 -23.11 -16.46
C MET A 41 5.89 -23.05 -17.14
N ARG A 42 5.45 -24.18 -17.67
CA ARG A 42 4.18 -24.34 -18.37
C ARG A 42 3.41 -25.54 -17.83
N PRO A 43 2.06 -25.53 -17.86
CA PRO A 43 1.26 -26.67 -17.43
C PRO A 43 1.54 -27.95 -18.24
N PRO A 44 1.32 -29.15 -17.65
CA PRO A 44 0.86 -29.38 -16.28
C PRO A 44 1.97 -29.11 -15.25
N PHE A 45 1.62 -28.45 -14.15
CA PHE A 45 2.58 -28.12 -13.10
C PHE A 45 2.73 -29.28 -12.11
N SER A 46 3.98 -29.60 -11.77
CA SER A 46 4.31 -30.45 -10.63
C SER A 46 4.44 -29.57 -9.38
N ALA A 47 3.61 -29.78 -8.36
CA ALA A 47 3.64 -28.97 -7.14
C ALA A 47 5.03 -29.00 -6.46
N PHE A 48 5.61 -30.19 -6.33
CA PHE A 48 6.92 -30.38 -5.73
C PHE A 48 8.05 -29.65 -6.49
N GLU A 49 8.04 -29.73 -7.82
CA GLU A 49 9.06 -29.09 -8.65
C GLU A 49 8.93 -27.55 -8.58
N ILE A 50 7.70 -27.05 -8.65
CA ILE A 50 7.45 -25.61 -8.57
C ILE A 50 7.86 -25.03 -7.21
N GLU A 51 7.56 -25.73 -6.11
CA GLU A 51 7.99 -25.32 -4.78
C GLU A 51 9.52 -25.32 -4.63
N GLU A 52 10.21 -26.36 -5.13
CA GLU A 52 11.68 -26.41 -5.11
C GLU A 52 12.30 -25.26 -5.91
N MET A 53 11.76 -24.99 -7.10
CA MET A 53 12.19 -23.87 -7.94
C MET A 53 11.95 -22.52 -7.28
N PHE A 54 10.81 -22.34 -6.61
CA PHE A 54 10.52 -21.15 -5.83
C PHE A 54 11.52 -20.95 -4.70
N GLU A 55 11.83 -22.00 -3.94
CA GLU A 55 12.84 -21.91 -2.88
C GLU A 55 14.22 -21.52 -3.40
N HIS A 56 14.62 -22.07 -4.54
CA HIS A 56 15.88 -21.68 -5.20
C HIS A 56 15.86 -20.23 -5.67
N ALA A 57 14.76 -19.76 -6.26
CA ALA A 57 14.59 -18.38 -6.68
C ALA A 57 14.72 -17.42 -5.49
N VAL A 58 13.97 -17.64 -4.40
CA VAL A 58 14.04 -16.83 -3.18
C VAL A 58 15.45 -16.82 -2.57
N ARG A 59 16.10 -17.99 -2.46
CA ARG A 59 17.48 -18.07 -1.94
C ARG A 59 18.48 -17.33 -2.83
N SER A 60 18.32 -17.38 -4.15
CA SER A 60 19.21 -16.66 -5.09
C SER A 60 19.13 -15.14 -4.93
N LEU A 61 17.97 -14.62 -4.50
CA LEU A 61 17.79 -13.20 -4.19
C LEU A 61 18.28 -12.82 -2.80
N GLY A 62 18.67 -13.80 -1.98
CA GLY A 62 19.10 -13.58 -0.60
C GLY A 62 17.97 -13.12 0.33
N TRP A 63 16.71 -13.34 -0.06
CA TRP A 63 15.56 -12.93 0.73
C TRP A 63 15.36 -13.84 1.94
N ALA A 64 15.05 -13.22 3.08
CA ALA A 64 14.59 -13.94 4.25
C ALA A 64 13.15 -14.40 4.04
N TYR A 65 12.80 -15.53 4.65
CA TYR A 65 11.40 -15.96 4.72
C TYR A 65 10.69 -15.17 5.84
N PRO A 66 9.68 -14.36 5.50
CA PRO A 66 8.80 -13.73 6.47
C PRO A 66 8.09 -14.79 7.31
N THR A 67 7.75 -14.42 8.53
CA THR A 67 6.94 -15.24 9.43
C THR A 67 5.50 -15.29 8.96
N GLU A 68 4.78 -16.32 9.39
CA GLU A 68 3.35 -16.47 9.14
C GLU A 68 2.54 -15.24 9.61
N LEU A 69 2.92 -14.66 10.76
CA LEU A 69 2.28 -13.46 11.31
C LEU A 69 2.54 -12.21 10.46
N GLU A 70 3.76 -12.03 9.95
CA GLU A 70 4.09 -10.92 9.04
C GLU A 70 3.28 -11.01 7.75
N CYS A 71 3.17 -12.22 7.17
CA CYS A 71 2.33 -12.47 6.01
C CYS A 71 0.85 -12.21 6.28
N ALA A 72 0.32 -12.62 7.44
CA ALA A 72 -1.06 -12.36 7.83
C ALA A 72 -1.33 -10.85 8.00
N MET A 73 -0.43 -10.13 8.67
CA MET A 73 -0.54 -8.67 8.80
C MET A 73 -0.52 -7.97 7.44
N PHE A 74 0.38 -8.38 6.54
CA PHE A 74 0.43 -7.86 5.18
C PHE A 74 -0.88 -8.11 4.43
N HIS A 75 -1.41 -9.33 4.51
CA HIS A 75 -2.68 -9.70 3.88
C HIS A 75 -3.82 -8.82 4.40
N MET A 76 -3.92 -8.61 5.72
CA MET A 76 -4.93 -7.74 6.31
C MET A 76 -4.80 -6.29 5.84
N LYS A 77 -3.58 -5.74 5.75
CA LYS A 77 -3.38 -4.39 5.18
C LYS A 77 -3.87 -4.32 3.73
N ARG A 78 -3.61 -5.34 2.93
CA ARG A 78 -4.08 -5.42 1.54
C ARG A 78 -5.61 -5.45 1.44
N LEU A 79 -6.29 -6.22 2.29
CA LEU A 79 -7.76 -6.24 2.34
C LEU A 79 -8.33 -4.87 2.75
N HIS A 80 -7.72 -4.23 3.74
CA HIS A 80 -8.09 -2.88 4.18
C HIS A 80 -7.91 -1.87 3.02
N GLN A 81 -6.81 -1.92 2.28
CA GLN A 81 -6.63 -1.11 1.08
C GLN A 81 -7.73 -1.36 0.04
N GLN A 82 -8.08 -2.62 -0.22
CA GLN A 82 -9.16 -2.96 -1.17
C GLN A 82 -10.52 -2.40 -0.76
N LEU A 83 -10.83 -2.35 0.54
CA LEU A 83 -12.04 -1.68 1.03
C LEU A 83 -12.07 -0.19 0.67
N LEU A 84 -10.91 0.47 0.71
CA LEU A 84 -10.80 1.92 0.49
C LEU A 84 -10.88 2.31 -0.99
N PHE A 85 -10.40 1.45 -1.90
CA PHE A 85 -10.38 1.70 -3.34
C PHE A 85 -11.65 1.20 -4.07
N ALA A 86 -12.79 1.12 -3.37
CA ALA A 86 -14.12 0.82 -3.90
C ALA A 86 -14.27 -0.60 -4.49
N SER A 87 -14.00 -1.62 -3.66
CA SER A 87 -14.40 -2.99 -3.95
C SER A 87 -15.93 -3.17 -3.88
N ASP A 88 -16.52 -3.91 -4.83
CA ASP A 88 -17.92 -4.33 -4.79
C ASP A 88 -18.19 -5.41 -3.71
N ASP A 89 -17.13 -6.02 -3.18
CA ASP A 89 -17.16 -7.18 -2.28
C ASP A 89 -16.87 -6.80 -0.82
N VAL A 90 -17.36 -5.64 -0.36
CA VAL A 90 -17.13 -5.10 1.00
C VAL A 90 -17.41 -6.12 2.12
N VAL A 91 -18.48 -6.92 1.95
CA VAL A 91 -18.90 -7.94 2.93
C VAL A 91 -17.84 -9.05 3.06
N ASP A 92 -17.36 -9.58 1.94
CA ASP A 92 -16.39 -10.66 1.95
C ASP A 92 -15.02 -10.19 2.46
N LEU A 93 -14.64 -8.95 2.13
CA LEU A 93 -13.40 -8.35 2.63
C LEU A 93 -13.41 -8.18 4.15
N VAL A 94 -14.51 -7.71 4.75
CA VAL A 94 -14.62 -7.57 6.21
C VAL A 94 -14.59 -8.93 6.90
N ARG A 95 -15.22 -9.94 6.32
CA ARG A 95 -15.18 -11.30 6.85
C ARG A 95 -13.79 -11.87 6.87
N GLU A 96 -13.07 -11.76 5.76
CA GLU A 96 -11.70 -12.24 5.69
C GLU A 96 -10.80 -11.47 6.66
N LEU A 97 -10.95 -10.14 6.76
CA LEU A 97 -10.23 -9.30 7.74
C LEU A 97 -10.46 -9.80 9.17
N TYR A 98 -11.71 -9.98 9.57
CA TYR A 98 -12.04 -10.39 10.93
C TYR A 98 -11.63 -11.84 11.21
N HIS A 99 -11.82 -12.74 10.24
CA HIS A 99 -11.39 -14.13 10.34
C HIS A 99 -9.87 -14.25 10.50
N CYS A 100 -9.12 -13.54 9.67
CA CYS A 100 -7.66 -13.47 9.75
C CYS A 100 -7.22 -12.93 11.13
N ALA A 101 -7.85 -11.86 11.62
CA ALA A 101 -7.57 -11.31 12.95
C ALA A 101 -7.75 -12.36 14.08
N ILE A 102 -8.82 -13.16 14.00
CA ILE A 102 -9.10 -14.24 14.95
C ILE A 102 -8.08 -15.38 14.82
N GLN A 103 -7.88 -15.87 13.60
CA GLN A 103 -6.99 -16.99 13.32
C GLN A 103 -5.57 -16.75 13.86
N TYR A 104 -5.04 -15.55 13.61
CA TYR A 104 -3.69 -15.15 14.02
C TYR A 104 -3.63 -14.49 15.40
N LYS A 105 -4.75 -14.42 16.12
CA LYS A 105 -4.86 -13.85 17.49
C LYS A 105 -4.34 -12.41 17.60
N ILE A 106 -4.64 -11.60 16.58
CA ILE A 106 -4.22 -10.19 16.53
C ILE A 106 -5.29 -9.35 17.24
N GLU A 107 -5.21 -9.25 18.57
CA GLU A 107 -6.24 -8.63 19.42
C GLU A 107 -6.61 -7.21 19.00
N GLU A 108 -5.63 -6.38 18.64
CA GLU A 108 -5.87 -5.02 18.18
C GLU A 108 -6.74 -5.00 16.92
N LYS A 109 -6.42 -5.86 15.93
CA LYS A 109 -7.19 -5.94 14.68
C LYS A 109 -8.57 -6.56 14.91
N GLN A 110 -8.69 -7.51 15.83
CA GLN A 110 -10.00 -8.05 16.22
C GLN A 110 -10.89 -6.93 16.78
N LEU A 111 -10.36 -6.11 17.68
CA LEU A 111 -11.10 -4.97 18.23
C LEU A 111 -11.48 -3.95 17.14
N GLN A 112 -10.55 -3.64 16.23
CA GLN A 112 -10.80 -2.71 15.12
C GLN A 112 -11.91 -3.19 14.17
N TRP A 113 -12.00 -4.50 13.91
CA TRP A 113 -12.91 -5.05 12.89
C TRP A 113 -14.14 -5.78 13.47
N HIS A 114 -14.28 -5.87 14.80
CA HIS A 114 -15.42 -6.52 15.44
C HIS A 114 -16.75 -5.87 15.07
N GLU A 115 -16.91 -4.56 15.28
CA GLU A 115 -18.18 -3.87 14.97
C GLU A 115 -18.54 -3.93 13.47
N PRO A 116 -17.62 -3.70 12.52
CA PRO A 116 -17.87 -3.97 11.10
C PRO A 116 -18.34 -5.41 10.81
N SER A 117 -17.76 -6.41 11.48
CA SER A 117 -18.18 -7.81 11.34
C SER A 117 -19.61 -8.02 11.84
N GLU A 118 -19.98 -7.42 12.96
CA GLU A 118 -21.35 -7.50 13.50
C GLU A 118 -22.37 -6.88 12.52
N TRP A 119 -22.03 -5.78 11.83
CA TRP A 119 -22.92 -5.22 10.81
C TRP A 119 -23.10 -6.15 9.62
N VAL A 120 -22.06 -6.91 9.24
CA VAL A 120 -22.14 -7.92 8.19
C VAL A 120 -23.03 -9.08 8.63
N ASP A 121 -22.87 -9.56 9.86
CA ASP A 121 -23.66 -10.67 10.38
C ASP A 121 -25.14 -10.29 10.53
N GLN A 122 -25.44 -9.08 11.01
CA GLN A 122 -26.80 -8.55 11.08
C GLN A 122 -27.44 -8.45 9.69
N LEU A 123 -26.69 -7.98 8.69
CA LEU A 123 -27.18 -7.88 7.31
C LEU A 123 -27.59 -9.24 6.73
N GLU A 124 -26.93 -10.33 7.13
CA GLU A 124 -27.19 -11.66 6.59
C GLU A 124 -28.20 -12.48 7.39
N TYR A 125 -28.21 -12.33 8.70
CA TYR A 125 -28.94 -13.22 9.59
C TYR A 125 -30.10 -12.56 10.33
N ASP A 126 -30.15 -11.22 10.41
CA ASP A 126 -31.22 -10.51 11.11
C ASP A 126 -32.25 -9.94 10.14
N GLU A 127 -33.40 -10.61 10.05
CA GLU A 127 -34.54 -10.17 9.23
C GLU A 127 -35.14 -8.83 9.66
N ALA A 128 -34.89 -8.39 10.89
CA ALA A 128 -35.33 -7.10 11.43
C ALA A 128 -34.29 -5.98 11.25
N PHE A 129 -33.17 -6.25 10.57
CA PHE A 129 -32.13 -5.27 10.36
C PHE A 129 -32.54 -4.24 9.30
N ASP A 130 -32.63 -2.98 9.73
CA ASP A 130 -33.22 -1.90 8.92
C ASP A 130 -32.26 -1.28 7.87
N LEU A 131 -30.99 -1.69 7.83
CA LEU A 131 -30.01 -1.12 6.91
C LEU A 131 -29.86 -1.98 5.65
N SER A 132 -29.88 -1.32 4.49
CA SER A 132 -29.57 -2.00 3.23
C SER A 132 -28.08 -2.35 3.12
N LYS A 133 -27.75 -3.32 2.26
CA LYS A 133 -26.35 -3.68 1.92
C LYS A 133 -25.51 -2.46 1.53
N GLU A 134 -26.10 -1.53 0.78
CA GLU A 134 -25.42 -0.28 0.38
C GLU A 134 -25.11 0.63 1.58
N MET A 135 -26.04 0.76 2.52
CA MET A 135 -25.84 1.58 3.73
C MET A 135 -24.78 0.97 4.64
N VAL A 136 -24.82 -0.36 4.83
CA VAL A 136 -23.79 -1.10 5.58
C VAL A 136 -22.42 -0.91 4.92
N GLY A 137 -22.34 -1.08 3.60
CA GLY A 137 -21.11 -0.86 2.84
C GLY A 137 -20.53 0.55 3.05
N LYS A 138 -21.37 1.59 3.02
CA LYS A 138 -20.93 2.97 3.30
C LYS A 138 -20.40 3.14 4.73
N LYS A 139 -21.05 2.54 5.73
CA LYS A 139 -20.58 2.59 7.13
C LYS A 139 -19.24 1.88 7.29
N ILE A 140 -19.07 0.70 6.69
CA ILE A 140 -17.80 -0.04 6.70
C ILE A 140 -16.69 0.77 6.05
N ILE A 141 -16.93 1.36 4.87
CA ILE A 141 -15.92 2.18 4.18
C ILE A 141 -15.57 3.41 5.02
N GLN A 142 -16.55 4.04 5.68
CA GLN A 142 -16.28 5.15 6.59
C GLN A 142 -15.39 4.71 7.76
N HIS A 143 -15.73 3.59 8.42
CA HIS A 143 -14.92 3.02 9.50
C HIS A 143 -13.50 2.69 9.05
N ALA A 144 -13.35 2.05 7.89
CA ALA A 144 -12.06 1.76 7.28
C ALA A 144 -11.24 3.05 7.06
N ARG A 145 -11.88 4.16 6.67
CA ARG A 145 -11.20 5.46 6.52
C ARG A 145 -10.78 6.06 7.86
N GLU A 146 -11.55 5.86 8.91
CA GLU A 146 -11.18 6.31 10.26
C GLU A 146 -9.95 5.56 10.76
N LEU A 147 -9.85 4.26 10.48
CA LEU A 147 -8.67 3.44 10.78
C LEU A 147 -7.43 3.78 9.93
N TRP A 148 -7.56 4.60 8.89
CA TRP A 148 -6.44 4.99 8.03
C TRP A 148 -5.37 5.73 8.86
N HIS A 149 -5.79 6.57 9.80
CA HIS A 149 -4.91 7.33 10.70
C HIS A 149 -4.66 6.64 12.04
N ALA A 150 -4.79 5.31 12.13
CA ALA A 150 -4.65 4.61 13.39
C ALA A 150 -3.18 4.36 13.78
N GLU A 151 -2.31 4.07 12.81
CA GLU A 151 -0.91 3.68 13.07
C GLU A 151 0.06 4.64 12.38
N LYS A 152 0.58 5.60 13.16
CA LYS A 152 1.66 6.47 12.71
C LYS A 152 3.00 5.76 12.92
N SER A 153 3.87 5.82 11.91
CA SER A 153 5.25 5.34 12.03
C SER A 153 6.00 6.12 13.11
N GLU A 154 6.86 5.43 13.86
CA GLU A 154 7.76 6.05 14.83
C GLU A 154 8.90 6.83 14.17
N TYR A 155 9.16 6.60 12.87
CA TYR A 155 10.21 7.29 12.15
C TYR A 155 9.90 8.78 12.00
N THR A 156 10.89 9.62 12.29
CA THR A 156 10.78 11.08 12.14
C THR A 156 11.66 11.57 11.00
N PHE A 157 11.07 12.31 10.06
CA PHE A 157 11.80 12.94 8.95
C PHE A 157 12.38 14.32 9.32
N SER A 158 12.91 14.44 10.54
CA SER A 158 13.32 15.73 11.10
C SER A 158 14.39 16.46 10.28
N ALA A 159 15.21 15.72 9.52
CA ALA A 159 16.22 16.30 8.64
C ALA A 159 15.61 17.17 7.51
N LEU A 160 14.40 16.84 7.07
CA LEU A 160 13.72 17.53 5.96
C LEU A 160 12.83 18.68 6.43
N VAL A 161 12.44 18.70 7.71
CA VAL A 161 11.60 19.75 8.27
C VAL A 161 12.33 21.09 8.26
N GLY A 162 11.67 22.14 7.79
CA GLY A 162 12.22 23.48 7.63
C GLY A 162 12.89 23.72 6.27
N GLN A 163 13.13 22.68 5.48
CA GLN A 163 13.66 22.83 4.12
C GLN A 163 12.60 23.39 3.16
N ARG A 164 13.05 24.09 2.12
CA ARG A 164 12.19 24.58 1.04
C ARG A 164 12.15 23.63 -0.14
N VAL A 165 11.02 23.62 -0.83
CA VAL A 165 10.91 23.04 -2.17
C VAL A 165 11.58 23.97 -3.18
N ILE A 166 12.59 23.47 -3.88
CA ILE A 166 13.35 24.25 -4.89
C ILE A 166 12.86 23.96 -6.31
N GLY A 167 12.18 22.85 -6.54
CA GLY A 167 11.68 22.48 -7.87
C GLY A 167 10.74 21.29 -7.84
N VAL A 168 9.96 21.15 -8.92
CA VAL A 168 9.16 19.97 -9.20
C VAL A 168 9.43 19.54 -10.64
N ASP A 169 10.05 18.37 -10.80
CA ASP A 169 10.42 17.79 -12.09
C ASP A 169 9.45 16.67 -12.47
N VAL A 170 9.05 16.65 -13.74
CA VAL A 170 8.05 15.71 -14.25
C VAL A 170 8.69 14.86 -15.32
N LYS A 171 8.68 13.54 -15.13
CA LYS A 171 9.23 12.59 -16.10
C LYS A 171 8.13 12.01 -16.99
N THR A 172 6.98 11.70 -16.40
CA THR A 172 5.76 11.25 -17.11
C THR A 172 4.52 11.83 -16.41
N THR A 173 3.32 11.54 -16.92
CA THR A 173 2.04 11.92 -16.28
C THR A 173 1.85 11.37 -14.87
N ASP A 174 2.56 10.30 -14.52
CA ASP A 174 2.36 9.56 -13.27
C ASP A 174 3.65 9.49 -12.42
N GLN A 175 4.74 10.09 -12.91
CA GLN A 175 6.04 10.08 -12.26
C GLN A 175 6.61 11.50 -12.17
N PHE A 176 6.79 11.98 -10.93
CA PHE A 176 7.37 13.28 -10.66
C PHE A 176 8.25 13.28 -9.42
N THR A 177 9.11 14.29 -9.33
CA THR A 177 10.06 14.50 -8.24
C THR A 177 9.88 15.89 -7.68
N ILE A 178 9.78 16.00 -6.36
CA ILE A 178 9.85 17.25 -5.63
C ILE A 178 11.27 17.37 -5.08
N GLN A 179 11.98 18.40 -5.49
CA GLN A 179 13.32 18.69 -5.00
C GLN A 179 13.25 19.60 -3.78
N PHE A 180 13.96 19.23 -2.72
CA PHE A 180 14.15 20.03 -1.51
C PHE A 180 15.53 20.68 -1.53
N GLU A 181 15.79 21.60 -0.59
CA GLU A 181 17.12 22.21 -0.43
C GLU A 181 18.22 21.14 -0.25
N ASN A 182 17.95 20.11 0.54
CA ASN A 182 18.82 18.96 0.72
C ASN A 182 18.02 17.65 0.66
N GLY A 183 17.75 17.17 -0.55
CA GLY A 183 17.07 15.90 -0.77
C GLY A 183 15.97 15.98 -1.82
N ARG A 184 15.19 14.91 -1.94
CA ARG A 184 14.06 14.86 -2.89
C ARG A 184 13.03 13.83 -2.45
N LEU A 185 11.78 14.09 -2.82
CA LEU A 185 10.69 13.13 -2.78
C LEU A 185 10.34 12.74 -4.21
N PHE A 186 10.44 11.45 -4.49
CA PHE A 186 10.08 10.86 -5.78
C PHE A 186 8.78 10.09 -5.64
N ILE A 187 7.84 10.29 -6.57
CA ILE A 187 6.48 9.75 -6.51
C ILE A 187 6.15 9.11 -7.86
N GLU A 188 5.74 7.84 -7.80
CA GLU A 188 5.29 7.00 -8.92
C GLU A 188 3.92 6.35 -8.65
N CYS A 189 3.21 6.82 -7.61
CA CYS A 189 1.91 6.28 -7.20
C CYS A 189 0.88 7.41 -7.07
N ALA A 190 -0.35 7.06 -6.70
CA ALA A 190 -1.44 8.03 -6.58
C ALA A 190 -1.14 9.11 -5.53
N TRP A 191 -1.54 10.34 -5.80
CA TRP A 191 -1.26 11.48 -4.92
C TRP A 191 -2.33 12.57 -5.07
N ARG A 192 -2.46 13.41 -4.04
CA ARG A 192 -3.29 14.61 -4.09
C ARG A 192 -2.71 15.74 -3.23
N ILE A 193 -2.98 16.97 -3.63
CA ILE A 193 -2.71 18.17 -2.86
C ILE A 193 -4.04 18.72 -2.33
N ARG A 194 -4.07 19.05 -1.04
CA ARG A 194 -5.24 19.59 -0.35
C ARG A 194 -4.85 20.66 0.66
N THR A 195 -5.85 21.41 1.11
CA THR A 195 -5.78 22.16 2.38
C THR A 195 -6.41 21.32 3.49
N THR A 196 -6.61 21.92 4.67
CA THR A 196 -7.45 21.33 5.72
C THR A 196 -8.94 21.24 5.32
N GLU A 197 -9.38 22.04 4.35
CA GLU A 197 -10.81 22.19 4.03
C GLU A 197 -11.21 21.53 2.70
N THR A 198 -10.31 21.48 1.72
CA THR A 198 -10.65 20.98 0.38
C THR A 198 -9.47 20.30 -0.30
N ILE A 199 -9.78 19.36 -1.18
CA ILE A 199 -8.84 18.87 -2.20
C ILE A 199 -8.70 19.95 -3.26
N LEU A 200 -7.46 20.26 -3.65
CA LEU A 200 -7.16 21.24 -4.69
C LEU A 200 -7.01 20.56 -6.05
N LEU A 201 -6.18 19.51 -6.10
CA LEU A 201 -5.93 18.70 -7.30
C LEU A 201 -5.24 17.38 -6.91
N GLY A 202 -5.26 16.40 -7.80
CA GLY A 202 -4.46 15.19 -7.67
C GLY A 202 -4.11 14.58 -9.02
N ASP A 203 -3.65 13.34 -8.95
CA ASP A 203 -3.24 12.53 -10.10
C ASP A 203 -4.35 12.36 -11.15
N ALA A 204 -5.60 12.19 -10.71
CA ALA A 204 -6.75 12.02 -11.57
C ALA A 204 -7.01 13.26 -12.46
N GLU A 205 -6.90 14.47 -11.91
CA GLU A 205 -7.10 15.70 -12.67
C GLU A 205 -5.98 15.94 -13.69
N ILE A 206 -4.73 15.60 -13.35
CA ILE A 206 -3.59 15.65 -14.29
C ILE A 206 -3.81 14.66 -15.43
N ARG A 207 -4.19 13.40 -15.14
CA ARG A 207 -4.46 12.38 -16.16
C ARG A 207 -5.63 12.73 -17.07
N ALA A 208 -6.65 13.40 -16.53
CA ALA A 208 -7.76 13.92 -17.31
C ALA A 208 -7.40 15.15 -18.15
N ASN A 209 -6.15 15.65 -18.08
CA ASN A 209 -5.70 16.93 -18.64
C ASN A 209 -6.55 18.13 -18.18
N ALA A 210 -7.19 18.03 -17.01
CA ALA A 210 -7.99 19.11 -16.42
C ALA A 210 -7.10 20.14 -15.72
N VAL A 211 -5.93 19.72 -15.24
CA VAL A 211 -4.91 20.53 -14.56
C VAL A 211 -3.57 20.34 -15.26
N LYS A 212 -2.70 21.36 -15.23
CA LYS A 212 -1.35 21.27 -15.79
C LYS A 212 -0.32 21.11 -14.68
N TRP A 213 0.81 20.50 -15.01
CA TRP A 213 1.97 20.42 -14.10
C TRP A 213 2.50 21.77 -13.63
N GLN A 214 2.26 22.84 -14.39
CA GLN A 214 2.59 24.21 -13.97
C GLN A 214 1.81 24.62 -12.72
N ASP A 215 0.54 24.22 -12.60
CA ASP A 215 -0.29 24.52 -11.42
C ASP A 215 0.26 23.82 -10.17
N VAL A 216 0.78 22.60 -10.35
CA VAL A 216 1.45 21.83 -9.28
C VAL A 216 2.76 22.52 -8.85
N GLN A 217 3.57 22.97 -9.82
CA GLN A 217 4.80 23.71 -9.57
C GLN A 217 4.52 25.00 -8.79
N GLU A 218 3.52 25.78 -9.21
CA GLU A 218 3.14 27.04 -8.55
C GLU A 218 2.66 26.84 -7.11
N LEU A 219 1.99 25.73 -6.82
CA LEU A 219 1.54 25.41 -5.47
C LEU A 219 2.69 25.03 -4.53
N LEU A 220 3.66 24.25 -5.01
CA LEU A 220 4.66 23.60 -4.16
C LEU A 220 6.00 24.37 -4.10
N VAL A 221 6.46 25.00 -5.17
CA VAL A 221 7.78 25.63 -5.22
C VAL A 221 7.87 26.80 -4.22
N ASN A 222 9.00 26.91 -3.53
CA ASN A 222 9.30 27.83 -2.42
C ASN A 222 8.50 27.60 -1.13
N ARG A 223 7.66 26.56 -1.05
CA ARG A 223 7.01 26.19 0.21
C ARG A 223 7.97 25.53 1.16
N MET A 224 7.75 25.76 2.45
CA MET A 224 8.54 25.17 3.52
C MET A 224 7.88 23.90 4.04
N ILE A 225 8.67 22.83 4.21
CA ILE A 225 8.22 21.60 4.85
C ILE A 225 8.00 21.87 6.34
N GLN A 226 6.77 21.74 6.81
CA GLN A 226 6.42 21.90 8.22
C GLN A 226 6.44 20.57 8.97
N ASP A 227 6.02 19.50 8.31
CA ASP A 227 5.96 18.17 8.89
C ASP A 227 5.93 17.10 7.79
N ILE A 228 6.38 15.89 8.12
CA ILE A 228 6.24 14.70 7.28
C ILE A 228 5.80 13.55 8.17
N GLN A 229 4.72 12.89 7.78
CA GLN A 229 4.13 11.79 8.53
C GLN A 229 3.97 10.58 7.63
N PHE A 230 4.44 9.43 8.10
CA PHE A 230 4.19 8.15 7.46
C PHE A 230 3.27 7.30 8.35
N TRP A 231 2.31 6.63 7.73
CA TRP A 231 1.31 5.83 8.44
C TRP A 231 1.26 4.43 7.85
N THR A 232 1.39 3.42 8.70
CA THR A 232 1.73 2.04 8.31
C THR A 232 0.53 1.14 8.03
N ASN A 233 -0.66 1.50 8.53
CA ASN A 233 -1.87 0.67 8.40
C ASN A 233 -2.37 0.63 6.95
N CYS A 234 -2.27 1.75 6.25
CA CYS A 234 -2.47 1.84 4.80
C CYS A 234 -1.36 2.75 4.25
N PRO A 235 -0.19 2.22 3.87
CA PRO A 235 1.03 2.99 3.66
C PRO A 235 0.80 4.29 2.87
N PHE A 236 0.83 5.40 3.59
CA PHE A 236 0.61 6.71 3.01
C PHE A 236 1.50 7.75 3.68
N LEU A 237 2.07 8.62 2.87
CA LEU A 237 2.94 9.71 3.27
C LEU A 237 2.14 11.01 3.21
N ILE A 238 2.14 11.78 4.29
CA ILE A 238 1.71 13.18 4.27
C ILE A 238 2.96 14.04 4.35
N VAL A 239 3.12 14.96 3.40
CA VAL A 239 4.06 16.08 3.52
C VAL A 239 3.26 17.37 3.68
N GLN A 240 3.48 18.08 4.78
CA GLN A 240 2.86 19.37 5.03
C GLN A 240 3.78 20.49 4.54
N PHE A 241 3.23 21.36 3.71
CA PHE A 241 3.86 22.55 3.13
C PHE A 241 3.05 23.79 3.51
N ASP A 242 3.46 24.52 4.55
CA ASP A 242 2.66 25.60 5.15
C ASP A 242 1.20 25.14 5.46
N GLU A 243 0.21 25.66 4.75
CA GLU A 243 -1.22 25.28 4.81
C GLU A 243 -1.64 24.18 3.82
N LEU A 244 -0.73 23.72 2.97
CA LEU A 244 -0.94 22.65 1.99
C LEU A 244 -0.48 21.30 2.55
N PHE A 245 -1.16 20.24 2.11
CA PHE A 245 -0.80 18.86 2.40
C PHE A 245 -0.74 18.09 1.09
N LEU A 246 0.38 17.41 0.87
CA LEU A 246 0.55 16.41 -0.16
C LEU A 246 0.33 15.04 0.48
N ASP A 247 -0.78 14.40 0.12
CA ASP A 247 -1.04 13.01 0.49
C ASP A 247 -0.54 12.12 -0.66
N VAL A 248 0.33 11.15 -0.36
CA VAL A 248 0.87 10.17 -1.32
C VAL A 248 0.40 8.78 -0.89
N PHE A 249 -0.32 8.11 -1.77
CA PHE A 249 -0.95 6.81 -1.53
C PHE A 249 -0.15 5.71 -2.19
N GLN A 250 0.44 4.82 -1.40
CA GLN A 250 1.15 3.67 -1.97
C GLN A 250 0.15 2.65 -2.52
N SER A 251 0.24 2.38 -3.82
CA SER A 251 -0.63 1.44 -4.55
C SER A 251 -0.01 0.03 -4.69
N SER A 252 1.32 -0.10 -4.64
CA SER A 252 2.04 -1.37 -4.73
C SER A 252 3.38 -1.34 -3.96
N SER A 253 3.91 -2.51 -3.65
CA SER A 253 5.22 -2.66 -2.99
C SER A 253 6.38 -2.88 -3.96
N LEU A 254 6.09 -3.08 -5.26
CA LEU A 254 7.07 -3.59 -6.23
C LEU A 254 7.46 -2.60 -7.34
N VAL A 255 6.52 -1.77 -7.84
CA VAL A 255 6.76 -1.01 -9.09
C VAL A 255 6.25 0.44 -9.03
N GLU A 256 5.31 0.76 -8.14
CA GLU A 256 4.71 2.10 -8.04
C GLU A 256 4.61 2.52 -6.57
N GLY A 257 5.40 3.51 -6.18
CA GLY A 257 5.48 3.95 -4.80
C GLY A 257 6.09 5.33 -4.66
N TRP A 258 6.73 5.56 -3.52
CA TRP A 258 7.46 6.79 -3.27
C TRP A 258 8.80 6.49 -2.60
N SER A 259 9.78 7.34 -2.83
CA SER A 259 11.04 7.31 -2.09
C SER A 259 11.43 8.73 -1.69
N ILE A 260 12.00 8.88 -0.52
CA ILE A 260 12.47 10.17 -0.03
C ILE A 260 13.94 10.05 0.38
N THR A 261 14.74 11.03 -0.04
CA THR A 261 16.15 11.11 0.33
C THR A 261 16.39 12.33 1.21
N ASP A 262 17.25 12.18 2.21
CA ASP A 262 17.76 13.28 3.02
C ASP A 262 19.16 13.74 2.55
N ASP A 263 19.70 14.72 3.26
CA ASP A 263 21.01 15.35 3.09
C ASP A 263 22.18 14.35 3.11
N GLU A 264 21.99 13.14 3.67
CA GLU A 264 22.99 12.07 3.74
C GLU A 264 22.83 11.02 2.63
N ASP A 265 22.01 11.29 1.61
CA ASP A 265 21.62 10.33 0.57
C ASP A 265 21.01 9.03 1.15
N ARG A 266 20.42 9.09 2.36
CA ARG A 266 19.69 7.95 2.90
C ARG A 266 18.38 7.82 2.15
N TYR A 267 18.25 6.73 1.40
CA TYR A 267 17.02 6.39 0.71
C TYR A 267 16.07 5.75 1.70
N LEU A 268 14.97 6.43 1.98
CA LEU A 268 13.85 5.86 2.70
C LEU A 268 12.77 5.53 1.69
N PHE A 269 12.39 4.28 1.65
CA PHE A 269 11.23 3.83 0.90
C PHE A 269 10.49 2.76 1.70
N PRO A 270 9.17 2.69 1.55
CA PRO A 270 8.40 1.58 2.10
C PRO A 270 8.83 0.28 1.41
N ASN A 271 9.28 -0.68 2.21
CA ASN A 271 9.59 -2.03 1.77
C ASN A 271 8.32 -2.81 1.43
N HIS A 272 8.50 -4.09 1.08
CA HIS A 272 7.40 -5.00 0.74
C HIS A 272 6.36 -5.19 1.86
N ASP A 273 6.62 -4.73 3.10
CA ASP A 273 5.71 -4.80 4.25
C ASP A 273 5.01 -3.47 4.56
N GLY A 274 5.29 -2.44 3.76
CA GLY A 274 4.85 -1.07 4.03
C GLY A 274 5.55 -0.46 5.26
N GLN A 275 6.73 -0.95 5.63
CA GLN A 275 7.61 -0.34 6.64
C GLN A 275 8.76 0.41 5.97
N LEU A 276 9.28 1.45 6.62
CA LEU A 276 10.42 2.18 6.08
C LEU A 276 11.70 1.34 6.20
N THR A 277 12.47 1.26 5.12
CA THR A 277 13.82 0.70 5.07
C THR A 277 14.78 1.77 4.56
#